data_AF-A0A227J658-F1
#
_entry.id   AF-A0A227J658-F1
#
_cell.length_a   1.000
_cell.length_b   1.000
_cell.length_c   1.000
_cell.angle_alpha   90.00
_cell.angle_beta   90.00
_cell.angle_gamma   90.00
#
_symmetry.space_group_name_H-M   'P 1'
#
loop_
_entity.id
_entity.type
_entity.pdbx_description
1 polymer ?
#
loop_
_entity_poly.entity_id
_entity_poly.type
_entity_poly.pdbx_seq_one_letter_code
_entity_poly.pdbx_strand_id
1 'polypeptide(L)'
;PLVPGIFPGIRENTALIGIAQKGFVSLEIAINAVGGHSSQPPAESNIVALAKAVTKVEEAQFPYKIHDAIRYQYRYMGPELPEEQQPMYKAVAYGNNDSITELEQKFLDVMS
;
A
#
# COMPACT_ATOMS: atom_id res chain seq x y z
N PRO A 1 -4.17 16.83 -17.39
CA PRO A 1 -5.27 17.81 -17.53
C PRO A 1 -5.22 18.79 -16.35
N LEU A 2 -5.64 20.06 -16.54
CA LEU A 2 -5.84 21.00 -15.45
C LEU A 2 -7.24 20.78 -14.90
N VAL A 3 -7.35 20.47 -13.60
CA VAL A 3 -8.62 20.15 -12.95
C VAL A 3 -8.67 20.84 -11.58
N PRO A 4 -9.72 21.63 -11.28
CA PRO A 4 -9.92 22.21 -9.96
C PRO A 4 -10.37 21.13 -8.96
N GLY A 5 -9.88 21.21 -7.72
CA GLY A 5 -10.39 20.39 -6.61
C GLY A 5 -10.14 18.88 -6.70
N ILE A 6 -9.27 18.41 -7.61
CA ILE A 6 -8.91 16.99 -7.71
C ILE A 6 -8.07 16.53 -6.51
N PHE A 7 -7.33 17.44 -5.88
CA PHE A 7 -6.55 17.17 -4.69
C PHE A 7 -7.28 17.69 -3.44
N PRO A 8 -7.66 16.82 -2.50
CA PRO A 8 -8.32 17.25 -1.27
C PRO A 8 -7.51 18.32 -0.53
N GLY A 9 -8.14 19.45 -0.23
CA GLY A 9 -7.51 20.57 0.48
C GLY A 9 -6.96 21.68 -0.42
N ILE A 10 -6.81 21.46 -1.73
CA ILE A 10 -6.44 22.50 -2.70
C ILE A 10 -7.65 22.79 -3.59
N ARG A 11 -8.18 24.02 -3.55
CA ARG A 11 -9.42 24.39 -4.26
C ARG A 11 -9.14 24.88 -5.69
N GLU A 12 -7.94 25.36 -5.93
CA GLU A 12 -7.45 25.90 -7.18
C GLU A 12 -7.23 24.80 -8.22
N ASN A 13 -6.87 25.21 -9.44
CA ASN A 13 -6.50 24.28 -10.50
C ASN A 13 -5.19 23.57 -10.17
N THR A 14 -5.18 22.24 -10.30
CA THR A 14 -3.95 21.44 -10.24
C THR A 14 -3.77 20.65 -11.53
N ALA A 15 -2.51 20.40 -11.90
CA ALA A 15 -2.16 19.54 -13.02
C ALA A 15 -1.74 18.17 -12.47
N LEU A 16 -2.47 17.11 -12.85
CA LEU A 16 -2.04 15.74 -12.54
C LEU A 16 -0.98 15.28 -13.55
N ILE A 17 0.23 15.00 -13.07
CA ILE A 17 1.33 14.41 -13.83
C ILE A 17 1.68 13.06 -13.21
N GLY A 18 1.27 11.97 -13.87
CA GLY A 18 1.55 10.61 -13.41
C GLY A 18 2.98 10.20 -13.69
N ILE A 19 3.89 10.41 -12.73
CA ILE A 19 5.31 10.03 -12.84
C ILE A 19 5.63 8.66 -12.21
N ALA A 20 4.66 8.05 -11.53
CA ALA A 20 4.78 6.74 -10.90
C ALA A 20 3.43 6.01 -10.94
N GLN A 21 3.48 4.67 -10.97
CA GLN A 21 2.30 3.81 -10.98
C GLN A 21 2.45 2.70 -9.93
N LYS A 22 1.33 2.26 -9.35
CA LYS A 22 1.29 1.06 -8.51
C LYS A 22 1.61 -0.17 -9.36
N GLY A 23 2.69 -0.87 -9.03
CA GLY A 23 3.00 -2.17 -9.61
C GLY A 23 2.08 -3.27 -9.08
N PHE A 24 1.88 -4.32 -9.86
CA PHE A 24 1.18 -5.52 -9.42
C PHE A 24 1.83 -6.77 -10.02
N VAL A 25 1.63 -7.91 -9.37
CA VAL A 25 2.01 -9.23 -9.86
C VAL A 25 0.85 -10.18 -9.64
N SER A 26 0.63 -11.09 -10.58
CA SER A 26 -0.33 -12.19 -10.44
C SER A 26 0.45 -13.50 -10.34
N LEU A 27 0.09 -14.32 -9.35
CA LEU A 27 0.76 -15.59 -9.07
C LEU A 27 -0.26 -16.72 -9.17
N GLU A 28 0.15 -17.83 -9.79
CA GLU A 28 -0.59 -19.09 -9.75
C GLU A 28 0.05 -20.00 -8.69
N ILE A 29 -0.75 -20.49 -7.75
CA ILE A 29 -0.31 -21.41 -6.70
C ILE A 29 -1.00 -22.74 -6.92
N ALA A 30 -0.23 -23.77 -7.26
CA ALA A 30 -0.72 -25.12 -7.49
C ALA A 30 0.01 -26.12 -6.60
N ILE A 31 -0.71 -27.15 -6.15
CA ILE A 31 -0.15 -28.26 -5.39
C ILE A 31 -0.54 -29.58 -6.05
N ASN A 32 0.44 -30.47 -6.19
CA ASN A 32 0.25 -31.82 -6.69
C ASN A 32 0.61 -32.81 -5.58
N ALA A 33 -0.26 -33.78 -5.32
CA ALA A 33 0.06 -34.88 -4.41
C ALA A 33 -0.48 -36.21 -4.94
N VAL A 34 0.11 -37.30 -4.45
CA VAL A 34 -0.32 -38.66 -4.75
C VAL A 34 -1.68 -38.90 -4.09
N GLY A 35 -2.63 -39.48 -4.82
CA GLY A 35 -3.92 -39.87 -4.27
C GLY A 35 -3.76 -40.90 -3.13
N GLY A 36 -4.63 -40.81 -2.12
CA GLY A 36 -4.69 -41.77 -1.01
C GLY A 36 -6.09 -42.39 -0.90
N HIS A 37 -6.19 -43.58 -0.30
CA HIS A 37 -7.48 -44.17 0.03
C HIS A 37 -8.19 -43.23 1.03
N SER A 38 -9.45 -42.86 0.80
CA SER A 38 -10.15 -41.89 1.67
C SER A 38 -10.24 -42.36 3.14
N SER A 39 -10.13 -43.67 3.36
CA SER A 39 -10.09 -44.31 4.68
C SER A 39 -8.74 -44.21 5.39
N GLN A 40 -7.70 -43.72 4.72
CA GLN A 40 -6.37 -43.52 5.28
C GLN A 40 -5.78 -42.20 4.77
N PRO A 41 -6.39 -41.07 5.16
CA PRO A 41 -5.96 -39.77 4.69
C PRO A 41 -4.53 -39.47 5.18
N PRO A 42 -3.74 -38.72 4.40
CA PRO A 42 -2.47 -38.20 4.87
C PRO A 42 -2.69 -37.24 6.05
N ALA A 43 -1.64 -37.02 6.85
CA ALA A 43 -1.68 -36.10 7.99
C ALA A 43 -2.05 -34.66 7.60
N GLU A 44 -1.70 -34.25 6.38
CA GLU A 44 -2.10 -32.98 5.79
C GLU A 44 -2.67 -33.21 4.39
N SER A 45 -3.85 -32.64 4.13
CA SER A 45 -4.48 -32.68 2.82
C SER A 45 -3.98 -31.53 1.94
N ASN A 46 -4.08 -31.70 0.62
CA ASN A 46 -3.69 -30.67 -0.35
C ASN A 46 -4.42 -29.34 -0.12
N ILE A 47 -5.69 -29.39 0.30
CA ILE A 47 -6.45 -28.17 0.60
C ILE A 47 -5.90 -27.45 1.82
N VAL A 48 -5.46 -28.17 2.85
CA VAL A 48 -4.84 -27.57 4.05
C VAL A 48 -3.48 -26.97 3.69
N ALA A 49 -2.67 -27.69 2.91
CA ALA A 49 -1.37 -27.20 2.46
C ALA A 49 -1.49 -25.94 1.59
N LEU A 50 -2.44 -25.92 0.64
CA LEU A 50 -2.72 -24.76 -0.20
C LEU A 50 -3.23 -23.57 0.64
N ALA A 51 -4.16 -23.80 1.57
CA ALA A 51 -4.65 -22.76 2.45
C ALA A 51 -3.51 -22.12 3.27
N LYS A 52 -2.62 -22.94 3.84
CA LYS A 52 -1.42 -22.46 4.56
C LYS A 52 -0.50 -21.65 3.66
N ALA A 53 -0.33 -22.04 2.39
CA ALA A 53 0.50 -21.30 1.45
C ALA A 53 -0.09 -19.91 1.16
N VAL A 54 -1.41 -19.82 0.93
CA VAL A 54 -2.11 -18.56 0.70
C VAL A 54 -2.05 -17.66 1.95
N THR A 55 -2.29 -18.23 3.14
CA THR A 55 -2.18 -17.48 4.41
C THR A 55 -0.79 -16.89 4.60
N LYS A 56 0.27 -17.65 4.31
CA LYS A 56 1.65 -17.15 4.40
C LYS A 56 1.93 -15.99 3.44
N VAL A 57 1.37 -16.02 2.22
CA VAL A 57 1.51 -14.91 1.28
C VAL A 57 0.81 -13.66 1.81
N GLU A 58 -0.39 -13.82 2.36
CA GLU A 58 -1.15 -12.70 2.93
C GLU A 58 -0.47 -12.10 4.16
N GLU A 59 0.08 -12.93 5.05
CA GLU A 59 0.81 -12.48 6.24
C GLU A 59 2.15 -11.80 5.91
N ALA A 60 2.73 -12.10 4.74
CA ALA A 60 4.00 -11.55 4.28
C ALA A 60 3.81 -10.27 3.43
N GLN A 61 2.97 -9.34 3.88
CA GLN A 61 2.82 -8.03 3.23
C GLN A 61 4.16 -7.30 3.17
N PHE A 62 4.39 -6.56 2.08
CA PHE A 62 5.55 -5.67 2.00
C PHE A 62 5.50 -4.63 3.13
N PRO A 63 6.66 -4.27 3.71
CA PRO A 63 6.70 -3.16 4.65
C PRO A 63 6.18 -1.89 3.97
N TYR A 64 5.45 -1.08 4.73
CA TYR A 64 4.96 0.20 4.26
C TYR A 64 6.12 1.07 3.77
N LYS A 65 5.98 1.64 2.57
CA LYS A 65 6.96 2.54 1.97
C LYS A 65 6.25 3.63 1.20
N ILE A 66 6.71 4.86 1.38
CA ILE A 66 6.28 6.00 0.55
C ILE A 66 7.32 6.18 -0.54
N HIS A 67 6.90 5.97 -1.78
CA HIS A 67 7.75 6.17 -2.94
C HIS A 67 8.13 7.65 -3.09
N ASP A 68 9.35 7.94 -3.53
CA ASP A 68 9.87 9.30 -3.62
C ASP A 68 8.98 10.21 -4.48
N ALA A 69 8.37 9.68 -5.55
CA ALA A 69 7.40 10.42 -6.37
C ALA A 69 6.27 11.06 -5.54
N ILE A 70 5.72 10.31 -4.57
CA ILE A 70 4.70 10.82 -3.65
C ILE A 70 5.29 11.84 -2.68
N ARG A 71 6.50 11.59 -2.17
CA ARG A 71 7.19 12.56 -1.30
C ARG A 71 7.42 13.89 -2.02
N TYR A 72 7.90 13.85 -3.27
CA TYR A 72 8.06 15.04 -4.10
C TYR A 72 6.74 15.78 -4.32
N GLN A 73 5.66 15.06 -4.63
CA GLN A 73 4.34 15.66 -4.74
C GLN A 73 3.97 16.45 -3.47
N TYR A 74 4.13 15.87 -2.29
CA TYR A 74 3.82 16.54 -1.02
C TYR A 74 4.79 17.65 -0.61
N ARG A 75 6.04 17.66 -1.10
CA ARG A 75 6.96 18.80 -0.88
C ARG A 75 6.45 20.08 -1.52
N TYR A 76 5.80 19.97 -2.69
CA TYR A 76 5.25 21.12 -3.41
C TYR A 76 3.81 21.41 -3.04
N MET A 77 2.99 20.38 -2.83
CA MET A 77 1.56 20.56 -2.53
C MET A 77 1.30 20.83 -1.04
N GLY A 78 2.14 20.31 -0.15
CA GLY A 78 1.98 20.44 1.30
C GLY A 78 1.79 21.89 1.79
N PRO A 79 2.61 22.86 1.33
CA PRO A 79 2.45 24.27 1.71
C PRO A 79 1.14 24.93 1.27
N GLU A 80 0.49 24.41 0.22
CA GLU A 80 -0.79 24.96 -0.31
C GLU A 80 -2.02 24.39 0.43
N LEU A 81 -1.82 23.41 1.33
CA LEU A 81 -2.90 22.83 2.11
C LEU A 81 -3.26 23.69 3.32
N PRO A 82 -4.48 23.51 3.90
CA PRO A 82 -4.86 24.18 5.13
C PRO A 82 -3.82 24.00 6.23
N GLU A 83 -3.49 25.07 6.96
CA GLU A 83 -2.41 25.10 7.96
C GLU A 83 -2.50 23.96 8.98
N GLU A 84 -3.72 23.58 9.38
CA GLU A 84 -3.98 22.48 10.30
C GLU A 84 -3.49 21.10 9.81
N GLN A 85 -3.40 20.92 8.48
CA GLN A 85 -3.01 19.64 7.86
C GLN A 85 -1.53 19.61 7.46
N GLN A 86 -0.89 20.77 7.31
CA GLN A 86 0.50 20.87 6.84
C GLN A 86 1.49 20.04 7.66
N PRO A 87 1.41 19.94 9.00
CA PRO A 87 2.36 19.12 9.77
C PRO A 87 2.32 17.64 9.37
N MET A 88 1.13 17.09 9.12
CA MET A 88 0.92 15.71 8.72
C MET A 88 1.53 15.43 7.34
N TYR A 89 1.25 16.28 6.35
CA TYR A 89 1.81 16.14 5.01
C TYR A 89 3.30 16.45 4.94
N LYS A 90 3.82 17.32 5.80
CA LYS A 90 5.26 17.56 5.95
C LYS A 90 5.97 16.30 6.45
N ALA A 91 5.38 15.56 7.40
CA ALA A 91 5.94 14.29 7.86
C ALA A 91 6.04 13.30 6.70
N VAL A 92 5.02 13.18 5.86
CA VAL A 92 5.04 12.36 4.64
C VAL A 92 6.09 12.84 3.62
N ALA A 93 6.22 14.16 3.41
CA ALA A 93 7.12 14.74 2.40
C ALA A 93 8.62 14.54 2.72
N TYR A 94 8.96 14.49 4.01
CA TYR A 94 10.35 14.48 4.49
C TYR A 94 10.71 13.29 5.41
N GLY A 95 9.76 12.40 5.68
CA GLY A 95 10.01 11.17 6.42
C GLY A 95 10.96 10.21 5.68
N ASN A 96 11.30 9.12 6.35
CA ASN A 96 12.09 8.02 5.78
C ASN A 96 11.23 6.76 5.68
N ASN A 97 11.79 5.69 5.13
CA ASN A 97 11.09 4.39 5.00
C ASN A 97 11.51 3.39 6.09
N ASP A 98 12.27 3.84 7.10
CA ASP A 98 12.81 3.00 8.16
C ASP A 98 11.91 3.01 9.40
N SER A 99 11.14 4.09 9.61
CA SER A 99 10.15 4.20 10.67
C SER A 99 8.92 5.01 10.23
N ILE A 100 7.80 4.80 10.92
CA ILE A 100 6.55 5.55 10.72
C ILE A 100 6.36 6.45 11.94
N THR A 101 6.29 7.76 11.72
CA THR A 101 5.97 8.73 12.77
C THR A 101 4.48 8.74 13.11
N GLU A 102 4.09 9.27 14.28
CA GLU A 102 2.66 9.41 14.64
C GLU A 102 1.87 10.22 13.60
N LEU A 103 2.50 11.23 13.01
CA LEU A 103 1.89 12.04 11.95
C LEU A 103 1.74 11.27 10.63
N GLU A 104 2.71 10.42 10.27
CA GLU A 104 2.57 9.53 9.12
C GLU A 104 1.52 8.44 9.36
N GLN A 105 1.38 7.94 10.59
CA GLN A 105 0.31 7.02 10.94
C GLN A 105 -1.06 7.70 10.82
N LYS A 106 -1.20 8.93 11.32
CA LYS A 106 -2.44 9.71 11.14
C LYS A 106 -2.77 9.95 9.67
N PHE A 107 -1.77 10.20 8.83
CA PHE A 107 -1.95 10.30 7.38
C PHE A 107 -2.48 8.99 6.79
N LEU A 108 -1.89 7.85 7.19
CA LEU A 108 -2.34 6.53 6.75
C LEU A 108 -3.80 6.28 7.09
N ASP A 109 -4.20 6.58 8.33
CA ASP A 109 -5.57 6.37 8.78
C ASP A 109 -6.60 7.22 8.00
N VAL A 110 -6.20 8.41 7.52
CA VAL A 110 -7.04 9.28 6.69
C VAL A 110 -7.17 8.77 5.24
N MET A 111 -6.14 8.08 4.74
CA MET A 111 -6.05 7.62 3.35
C MET A 111 -6.47 6.15 3.15
N SER A 112 -6.74 5.43 4.23
CA SER A 112 -7.23 4.05 4.25
C SER A 112 -8.75 3.98 4.07
#